data_AF-A0A3D1ATY0-F1
#
_entry.id   AF-A0A3D1ATY0-F1
#
_cell.length_a   1.000
_cell.length_b   1.000
_cell.length_c   1.000
_cell.angle_alpha   90.00
_cell.angle_beta   90.00
_cell.angle_gamma   90.00
#
_symmetry.space_group_name_H-M   'P 1'
#
loop_
_entity.id
_entity.type
_entity.pdbx_description
1 polymer ?
#
loop_
_entity_poly.entity_id
_entity_poly.type
_entity_poly.pdbx_seq_one_letter_code
_entity_poly.pdbx_strand_id
1 'polypeptide(L)'
;VQAVALLLFSLTRGLGPWIVAAVLLGLGTAAVYPTLLAAVADAVSPAERAPAVGTYRLWRDLGYVVGALIAGPLADRMGYRAAIAVTALLTALSGAAAAVLLRPATGARRAR
;
A
#
# COMPACT_ATOMS: atom_id res chain seq x y z
N VAL A 1 -5.54 5.85 -4.36
CA VAL A 1 -4.68 6.47 -5.39
C VAL A 1 -3.68 5.48 -5.97
N GLN A 2 -2.78 4.89 -5.17
CA GLN A 2 -1.72 3.99 -5.67
C GLN A 2 -2.24 2.80 -6.50
N ALA A 3 -3.27 2.10 -6.03
CA ALA A 3 -3.88 0.99 -6.78
C ALA A 3 -4.43 1.43 -8.16
N VAL A 4 -5.10 2.58 -8.22
CA VAL A 4 -5.61 3.15 -9.47
C VAL A 4 -4.45 3.51 -10.39
N ALA A 5 -3.39 4.10 -9.86
CA ALA A 5 -2.20 4.44 -10.63
C ALA A 5 -1.54 3.20 -11.24
N LEU A 6 -1.37 2.12 -10.47
CA LEU A 6 -0.84 0.84 -10.96
C LEU A 6 -1.73 0.24 -12.05
N LEU A 7 -3.05 0.28 -11.88
CA LEU A 7 -3.99 -0.20 -12.89
C LEU A 7 -3.89 0.61 -14.19
N LEU A 8 -3.82 1.94 -14.09
CA LEU A 8 -3.59 2.82 -15.24
C LEU A 8 -2.25 2.54 -15.92
N PHE A 9 -1.19 2.33 -15.13
CA PHE A 9 0.14 1.98 -15.64
C PHE A 9 0.12 0.65 -16.41
N SER A 10 -0.66 -0.33 -15.94
CA SER A 10 -0.84 -1.61 -16.62
C SER A 10 -1.68 -1.52 -17.90
N LEU A 11 -2.64 -0.59 -17.99
CA LEU A 11 -3.60 -0.54 -19.09
C LEU A 11 -3.20 0.43 -20.20
N THR A 12 -2.51 1.50 -19.86
CA THR A 12 -2.15 2.56 -20.82
C THR A 12 -1.07 2.14 -21.82
N ARG A 13 -1.00 2.89 -22.92
CA ARG A 13 0.03 2.81 -23.96
C ARG A 13 0.40 4.24 -24.38
N GLY A 14 1.66 4.46 -24.73
CA GLY A 14 2.17 5.78 -25.10
C GLY A 14 2.62 6.64 -23.91
N LEU A 15 3.47 7.62 -24.19
CA LEU A 15 4.21 8.37 -23.17
C LEU A 15 3.31 9.24 -22.28
N GLY A 16 2.35 9.97 -22.86
CA GLY A 16 1.51 10.91 -22.12
C GLY A 16 0.71 10.26 -20.98
N PRO A 17 -0.15 9.26 -21.26
CA PRO A 17 -0.90 8.54 -20.22
C PRO A 17 0.01 7.82 -19.22
N TRP A 18 1.19 7.35 -19.65
CA TRP A 18 2.16 6.73 -18.78
C TRP A 18 2.76 7.71 -17.76
N ILE A 19 3.06 8.95 -18.18
CA ILE A 19 3.51 10.01 -17.26
C ILE A 19 2.45 10.31 -16.21
N VAL A 20 1.18 10.41 -16.62
CA VAL A 20 0.07 10.62 -15.67
C VAL A 20 -0.01 9.48 -14.65
N ALA A 21 0.07 8.23 -15.11
CA ALA A 21 0.08 7.07 -14.22
C ALA A 21 1.30 7.08 -13.27
N ALA A 22 2.48 7.46 -13.75
CA ALA A 22 3.70 7.56 -12.95
C ALA A 22 3.62 8.65 -11.88
N VAL A 23 3.06 9.83 -12.20
CA VAL A 23 2.84 10.90 -11.23
C VAL A 23 1.86 10.45 -10.14
N LEU A 24 0.73 9.85 -10.53
CA LEU A 24 -0.25 9.32 -9.57
C LEU A 24 0.36 8.21 -8.70
N LEU A 25 1.23 7.38 -9.27
CA LEU A 25 1.94 6.34 -8.53
C LEU A 25 2.89 6.94 -7.51
N GLY A 26 3.64 7.98 -7.89
CA GLY A 26 4.52 8.73 -7.00
C GLY A 26 3.77 9.37 -5.83
N LEU A 27 2.68 10.09 -6.12
CA LEU A 27 1.82 10.70 -5.10
C LEU A 27 1.24 9.66 -4.14
N GLY A 28 0.73 8.55 -4.70
CA GLY A 28 0.21 7.44 -3.90
C GLY A 28 1.27 6.84 -2.98
N THR A 29 2.45 6.55 -3.52
CA THR A 29 3.56 5.91 -2.79
C THR A 29 4.12 6.83 -1.71
N ALA A 30 4.26 8.13 -1.99
CA ALA A 30 4.76 9.11 -1.02
C ALA A 30 3.89 9.22 0.23
N ALA A 31 2.57 9.08 0.08
CA ALA A 31 1.63 9.18 1.20
C ALA A 31 1.60 7.91 2.07
N VAL A 32 1.90 6.73 1.53
CA VAL A 32 1.68 5.43 2.21
C VAL A 32 2.51 5.28 3.47
N TYR A 33 3.83 5.47 3.38
CA TYR A 33 4.72 5.24 4.51
C TYR A 33 4.45 6.16 5.72
N PRO A 34 4.36 7.50 5.55
CA PRO A 34 4.08 8.39 6.68
C PRO A 34 2.69 8.19 7.28
N THR A 35 1.66 7.92 6.46
CA THR A 35 0.29 7.71 6.98
C THR A 35 0.18 6.43 7.80
N LEU A 36 0.79 5.33 7.35
CA LEU A 36 0.79 4.07 8.10
C LEU A 36 1.62 4.16 9.38
N LEU A 37 2.77 4.83 9.36
CA LEU A 37 3.55 5.06 10.57
C LEU A 37 2.78 5.88 11.61
N ALA A 38 2.10 6.94 11.17
CA ALA A 38 1.24 7.73 12.06
C ALA A 38 0.13 6.86 12.65
N ALA A 39 -0.57 6.07 11.83
CA ALA A 39 -1.64 5.19 12.30
C ALA A 39 -1.15 4.16 13.33
N VAL A 40 0.04 3.56 13.15
CA VAL A 40 0.63 2.63 14.12
C VAL A 40 1.00 3.35 15.42
N ALA A 41 1.58 4.55 15.33
CA ALA A 41 2.00 5.33 16.51
C ALA A 41 0.81 5.90 17.31
N ASP A 42 -0.31 6.18 16.65
CA ASP A 42 -1.56 6.66 17.26
C ASP A 42 -2.35 5.53 17.94
N ALA A 43 -2.11 4.28 17.56
CA ALA A 43 -2.80 3.11 18.10
C ALA A 43 -2.23 2.58 19.43
N VAL A 44 -1.06 3.06 19.85
CA VAL A 44 -0.33 2.54 21.02
C VAL A 44 0.13 3.66 21.96
N SER A 45 0.42 3.31 23.23
CA SER A 45 0.94 4.29 24.19
C SER A 45 2.36 4.77 23.81
N PRO A 46 2.81 5.95 24.27
CA PRO A 46 4.14 6.47 23.93
C PRO A 46 5.31 5.50 24.20
N ALA A 47 5.23 4.71 25.27
CA ALA A 47 6.24 3.73 25.63
C ALA A 47 6.31 2.54 24.65
N GLU A 48 5.21 2.23 23.96
CA GLU A 48 5.07 1.07 23.06
C GLU A 48 5.29 1.43 21.58
N ARG A 49 5.45 2.72 21.25
CA ARG A 49 5.59 3.18 19.85
C ARG A 49 6.79 2.56 19.13
N ALA A 50 7.95 2.53 19.78
CA ALA A 50 9.17 1.98 19.17
C ALA A 50 9.02 0.49 18.79
N PRO A 51 8.62 -0.43 19.69
CA PRO A 51 8.42 -1.83 19.32
C PRO A 51 7.25 -2.05 18.33
N ALA A 52 6.18 -1.26 18.42
CA ALA A 52 5.07 -1.34 17.46
C ALA A 52 5.50 -0.97 16.04
N VAL A 53 6.24 0.13 15.88
CA VAL A 53 6.83 0.55 14.59
C VAL A 53 7.82 -0.49 14.08
N GLY A 54 8.63 -1.10 14.96
CA GLY A 54 9.53 -2.19 14.61
C GLY A 54 8.80 -3.40 14.02
N THR A 55 7.71 -3.82 14.66
CA THR A 55 6.86 -4.92 14.18
C THR A 55 6.21 -4.59 12.83
N TYR A 56 5.68 -3.37 12.68
CA TYR A 56 5.14 -2.91 11.40
C TYR A 56 6.21 -2.93 10.29
N ARG A 57 7.42 -2.45 10.57
CA ARG A 57 8.52 -2.46 9.61
C ARG A 57 8.90 -3.87 9.19
N LEU A 58 8.97 -4.82 10.11
CA LEU A 58 9.24 -6.23 9.80
C LEU A 58 8.23 -6.77 8.77
N TRP A 59 6.94 -6.61 9.03
CA TRP A 59 5.88 -7.07 8.12
C TRP A 59 5.92 -6.35 6.77
N ARG A 60 6.18 -5.04 6.78
CA ARG A 60 6.33 -4.25 5.56
C ARG A 60 7.50 -4.74 4.70
N ASP A 61 8.64 -5.01 5.33
CA ASP A 61 9.85 -5.42 4.63
C ASP A 61 9.72 -6.83 4.07
N LEU A 62 9.06 -7.73 4.82
CA LEU A 62 8.69 -9.05 4.33
C LEU A 62 7.81 -8.98 3.09
N GLY A 63 6.95 -7.96 3.00
CA GLY A 63 6.13 -7.68 1.82
C GLY A 63 6.95 -7.49 0.52
N TYR A 64 8.16 -6.91 0.58
CA TYR A 64 9.01 -6.80 -0.62
C TYR A 64 9.47 -8.17 -1.11
N VAL A 65 9.88 -9.05 -0.20
CA VAL A 65 10.35 -10.41 -0.54
C VAL A 65 9.20 -11.23 -1.11
N VAL A 66 8.08 -11.29 -0.40
CA VAL A 66 6.89 -12.03 -0.84
C VAL A 66 6.37 -11.47 -2.16
N GLY A 67 6.34 -10.14 -2.31
CA GLY A 67 5.94 -9.47 -3.53
C GLY A 67 6.82 -9.85 -4.72
N ALA A 68 8.14 -9.86 -4.56
CA ALA A 68 9.07 -10.24 -5.63
C ALA A 68 8.91 -11.72 -6.04
N LEU A 69 8.75 -12.61 -5.05
CA LEU A 69 8.53 -14.05 -5.29
C LEU A 69 7.23 -14.35 -6.03
N ILE A 70 6.21 -13.49 -5.89
CA ILE A 70 4.95 -13.61 -6.62
C ILE A 70 5.06 -12.93 -7.99
N ALA A 71 5.56 -11.69 -8.02
CA ALA A 71 5.54 -10.86 -9.22
C ALA A 71 6.48 -11.36 -10.32
N GLY A 72 7.65 -11.91 -9.98
CA GLY A 72 8.62 -12.44 -10.95
C GLY A 72 8.03 -13.58 -11.78
N PRO A 73 7.67 -14.72 -11.16
CA PRO A 73 7.09 -15.85 -11.88
C PRO A 73 5.75 -15.53 -12.57
N LEU A 74 5.02 -14.54 -12.08
CA LEU A 74 3.80 -14.05 -12.71
C LEU A 74 4.13 -13.25 -13.98
N ALA A 75 5.14 -12.37 -13.93
CA ALA A 75 5.62 -11.64 -15.09
C ALA A 75 6.20 -12.58 -16.16
N ASP A 76 6.94 -13.61 -15.76
CA ASP A 76 7.54 -14.58 -16.69
C ASP A 76 6.46 -15.36 -17.47
N ARG A 77 5.35 -15.71 -16.83
CA ARG A 77 4.29 -16.54 -17.44
C ARG A 77 3.19 -15.74 -18.12
N MET A 78 2.83 -14.58 -17.57
CA MET A 78 1.64 -13.79 -17.98
C MET A 78 2.01 -12.38 -18.48
N GLY A 79 3.28 -12.02 -18.44
CA GLY A 79 3.80 -10.71 -18.84
C GLY A 79 3.66 -9.64 -17.74
N TYR A 80 4.43 -8.56 -17.91
CA TYR A 80 4.50 -7.46 -16.95
C TYR A 80 3.15 -6.78 -16.68
N ARG A 81 2.27 -6.71 -17.69
CA ARG A 81 0.93 -6.10 -17.52
C ARG A 81 0.11 -6.88 -16.50
N ALA A 82 0.07 -8.21 -16.61
CA ALA A 82 -0.64 -9.05 -15.64
C ALA A 82 -0.05 -8.93 -14.23
N ALA A 83 1.29 -8.91 -14.10
CA ALA A 83 1.96 -8.76 -12.81
C ALA A 83 1.63 -7.41 -12.13
N ILE A 84 1.63 -6.31 -12.90
CA ILE A 84 1.26 -4.99 -12.39
C ILE A 84 -0.23 -4.94 -12.02
N ALA A 85 -1.12 -5.53 -12.82
CA ALA A 85 -2.56 -5.59 -12.52
C ALA A 85 -2.86 -6.38 -11.23
N VAL A 86 -2.16 -7.49 -10.99
CA VAL A 86 -2.27 -8.23 -9.71
C VAL A 86 -1.76 -7.39 -8.55
N THR A 87 -0.66 -6.66 -8.72
CA THR A 87 -0.16 -5.73 -7.69
C THR A 87 -1.17 -4.62 -7.40
N ALA A 88 -1.83 -4.09 -8.43
CA ALA A 88 -2.90 -3.11 -8.29
C ALA A 88 -4.09 -3.66 -7.49
N LEU A 89 -4.51 -4.90 -7.78
CA LEU A 89 -5.58 -5.58 -7.05
C LEU A 89 -5.21 -5.80 -5.58
N LEU A 90 -4.02 -6.33 -5.30
CA LEU A 90 -3.54 -6.54 -3.92
C LEU A 90 -3.47 -5.22 -3.14
N THR A 91 -3.00 -4.15 -3.79
CA THR A 91 -2.97 -2.81 -3.18
C THR A 91 -4.38 -2.29 -2.88
N ALA A 92 -5.35 -2.51 -3.78
CA ALA A 92 -6.74 -2.12 -3.57
C ALA A 92 -7.38 -2.92 -2.41
N LEU A 93 -7.18 -4.24 -2.39
CA LEU A 93 -7.69 -5.12 -1.32
C LEU A 93 -7.09 -4.77 0.03
N SER A 94 -5.78 -4.47 0.09
CA SER A 94 -5.12 -3.99 1.31
C SER A 94 -5.71 -2.67 1.79
N GLY A 95 -5.93 -1.70 0.89
CA GLY A 95 -6.56 -0.43 1.24
C GLY A 95 -8.00 -0.61 1.75
N ALA A 96 -8.77 -1.50 1.13
CA ALA A 96 -10.12 -1.83 1.58
C ALA A 96 -10.13 -2.50 2.95
N ALA A 97 -9.23 -3.47 3.19
CA ALA A 97 -9.06 -4.10 4.48
C ALA A 97 -8.67 -3.08 5.56
N ALA A 98 -7.71 -2.21 5.29
CA ALA A 98 -7.33 -1.12 6.20
C ALA A 98 -8.51 -0.19 6.50
N ALA A 99 -9.31 0.17 5.49
CA ALA A 99 -10.50 1.02 5.67
C ALA A 99 -11.62 0.36 6.49
N VAL A 100 -11.61 -0.97 6.66
CA VAL A 100 -12.54 -1.71 7.52
C VAL A 100 -11.95 -1.92 8.91
N LEU A 101 -10.68 -2.33 8.98
CA LEU A 101 -10.01 -2.75 10.22
C LEU A 101 -9.49 -1.57 11.06
N LEU A 102 -9.10 -0.46 10.42
CA LEU A 102 -8.59 0.74 11.09
C LEU A 102 -9.69 1.79 11.35
N ARG A 103 -10.97 1.42 11.21
CA ARG A 103 -12.06 2.36 11.52
C ARG A 103 -11.97 2.78 12.98
N PRO A 104 -11.95 4.09 13.29
CA PRO A 104 -12.05 4.54 14.67
C PRO A 104 -13.34 4.00 15.28
N ALA A 105 -13.26 3.31 16.42
CA ALA A 105 -14.44 2.95 17.18
C ALA A 105 -15.21 4.24 17.49
N THR A 106 -16.46 4.33 17.06
CA THR A 106 -17.31 5.54 17.04
C THR A 106 -17.68 6.10 18.43
N GLY A 107 -16.91 5.83 19.50
CA GLY A 107 -17.29 6.16 20.88
C GLY A 107 -16.23 6.79 21.79
N ALA A 108 -14.94 6.83 21.42
CA ALA A 108 -13.88 7.16 22.38
C ALA A 108 -13.51 8.66 22.49
N ARG A 109 -14.28 9.58 21.88
CA ARG A 109 -13.96 11.03 21.88
C ARG A 109 -14.71 11.87 22.91
N ARG A 110 -15.40 11.26 23.89
CA ARG A 110 -16.15 11.98 24.94
C ARG A 110 -15.53 11.98 26.34
N ALA A 111 -14.35 11.38 26.54
CA ALA A 111 -13.71 11.36 27.86
C ALA A 111 -12.20 11.61 27.76
N ARG A 112 -11.81 12.81 27.36
CA ARG A 112 -10.53 13.42 27.72
C ARG A 112 -10.69 14.94 27.72
#